data_AF-A0A258K6C7-F1
#
_entry.id   AF-A0A258K6C7-F1
#
_cell.length_a   1.000
_cell.length_b   1.000
_cell.length_c   1.000
_cell.angle_alpha   90.00
_cell.angle_beta   90.00
_cell.angle_gamma   90.00
#
_symmetry.space_group_name_H-M   'P 1'
#
loop_
_entity.id
_entity.type
_entity.pdbx_description
1 polymer ?
#
loop_
_entity_poly.entity_id
_entity_poly.type
_entity_poly.pdbx_seq_one_letter_code
_entity_poly.pdbx_strand_id
1 'polypeptide(L)'
;MAAVRVLADHPEVDARLAEFGVTRQALLEVVRGVVAARADAIADDPASAEGLLAYIYGTRYVRQLFRAIGWVNYRENNVESVKHPDSPLKVVYQSVDLAADKLHKPQAVSGKGSGADRIIAVGQAGLFPEEEMSAVRDQGLAELRTGVWFFCVSVQGDDVRAELSLPSGISGGNFEGFIERIFILGGGEWPADAILDSDRPDGIEFEPAVLRR
;
A
#
# COMPACT_ATOMS: atom_id res chain seq x y z
N MET A 1 -13.28 -14.38 15.41
CA MET A 1 -12.35 -13.55 14.62
C MET A 1 -11.02 -13.48 15.33
N ALA A 2 -9.91 -13.47 14.61
CA ALA A 2 -8.59 -13.19 15.18
C ALA A 2 -8.48 -11.71 15.58
N ALA A 3 -7.72 -11.41 16.62
CA ALA A 3 -7.31 -10.05 16.90
C ALA A 3 -6.39 -9.57 15.77
N VAL A 4 -6.67 -8.39 15.22
CA VAL A 4 -5.84 -7.75 14.20
C VAL A 4 -4.62 -7.13 14.88
N ARG A 5 -3.41 -7.40 14.38
CA ARG A 5 -2.20 -6.71 14.86
C ARG A 5 -2.15 -5.31 14.24
N VAL A 6 -2.19 -4.26 15.05
CA VAL A 6 -2.09 -2.87 14.59
C VAL A 6 -0.85 -2.25 15.20
N LEU A 7 0.08 -1.83 14.34
CA LEU A 7 1.28 -1.09 14.72
C LEU A 7 1.04 0.38 14.41
N ALA A 8 1.11 1.22 15.44
CA ALA A 8 0.95 2.68 15.32
C ALA A 8 2.01 3.47 16.11
N ASP A 9 2.78 2.80 16.98
CA ASP A 9 3.90 3.42 17.66
C ASP A 9 5.12 3.48 16.74
N HIS A 10 5.80 4.63 16.68
CA HIS A 10 6.87 4.89 15.70
C HIS A 10 8.00 3.84 15.73
N PRO A 11 8.60 3.51 16.90
CA PRO A 11 9.57 2.43 17.02
C PRO A 11 9.10 1.08 16.45
N GLU A 12 7.86 0.67 16.73
CA GLU A 12 7.31 -0.60 16.25
C GLU A 12 7.07 -0.58 14.74
N VAL A 13 6.58 0.54 14.22
CA VAL A 13 6.39 0.79 12.79
C VAL A 13 7.73 0.72 12.07
N ASP A 14 8.74 1.44 12.53
CA ASP A 14 10.06 1.49 11.89
C ASP A 14 10.75 0.12 11.92
N ALA A 15 10.67 -0.59 13.05
CA ALA A 15 11.21 -1.94 13.17
C ALA A 15 10.54 -2.91 12.17
N ARG A 16 9.22 -2.81 12.01
CA ARG A 16 8.49 -3.67 11.07
C ARG A 16 8.77 -3.33 9.61
N LEU A 17 8.88 -2.04 9.27
CA LEU A 17 9.19 -1.59 7.91
C LEU A 17 10.61 -1.98 7.47
N ALA A 18 11.56 -2.10 8.40
CA ALA A 18 12.91 -2.58 8.10
C ALA A 18 12.92 -3.96 7.44
N GLU A 19 11.93 -4.82 7.70
CA GLU A 19 11.81 -6.13 7.05
C GLU A 19 11.45 -6.06 5.56
N PHE A 20 10.85 -4.94 5.14
CA PHE A 20 10.57 -4.62 3.74
C PHE A 20 11.75 -3.88 3.07
N GLY A 21 12.75 -3.47 3.86
CA GLY A 21 13.88 -2.67 3.41
C GLY A 21 13.55 -1.19 3.16
N VAL A 22 12.42 -0.69 3.71
CA VAL A 22 11.98 0.71 3.54
C VAL A 22 11.84 1.41 4.88
N THR A 23 11.80 2.74 4.86
CA THR A 23 11.56 3.57 6.04
C THR A 23 10.17 4.22 5.97
N ARG A 24 9.64 4.64 7.12
CA ARG A 24 8.40 5.43 7.18
C ARG A 24 8.51 6.68 6.30
N GLN A 25 9.63 7.40 6.36
CA GLN A 25 9.85 8.61 5.56
C GLN A 25 9.77 8.33 4.05
N ALA A 26 10.37 7.24 3.58
CA ALA A 26 10.32 6.90 2.16
C ALA A 26 8.89 6.62 1.67
N LEU A 27 8.06 5.99 2.51
CA LEU A 27 6.64 5.80 2.22
C LEU A 27 5.86 7.12 2.27
N LEU A 28 6.20 8.06 3.15
CA LEU A 28 5.60 9.39 3.16
C LEU A 28 5.88 10.17 1.87
N GLU A 29 7.06 10.03 1.27
CA GLU A 29 7.35 10.64 -0.03
C GLU A 29 6.47 10.06 -1.15
N VAL A 30 6.14 8.76 -1.09
CA VAL A 30 5.14 8.15 -1.98
C VAL A 30 3.77 8.80 -1.77
N VAL A 31 3.35 9.01 -0.51
CA VAL A 31 2.07 9.69 -0.20
C VAL A 31 2.05 11.11 -0.77
N ARG A 32 3.11 11.89 -0.58
CA ARG A 32 3.23 13.25 -1.17
C ARG A 32 3.09 13.23 -2.67
N GLY A 33 3.77 12.31 -3.34
CA GLY A 33 3.66 12.14 -4.79
C GLY A 33 2.24 11.79 -5.24
N VAL A 34 1.52 10.96 -4.48
CA VAL A 34 0.12 10.60 -4.77
C VAL A 34 -0.80 11.81 -4.59
N VAL A 35 -0.65 12.57 -3.51
CA VAL A 35 -1.45 13.79 -3.26
C VAL A 35 -1.23 14.80 -4.39
N ALA A 36 0.03 15.04 -4.78
CA ALA A 36 0.36 15.91 -5.90
C ALA A 36 -0.28 15.45 -7.21
N ALA A 37 -0.17 14.15 -7.53
CA ALA A 37 -0.77 13.60 -8.74
C ALA A 37 -2.29 13.69 -8.76
N ARG A 38 -2.97 13.64 -7.60
CA ARG A 38 -4.41 13.89 -7.53
C ARG A 38 -4.73 15.35 -7.83
N ALA A 39 -3.94 16.28 -7.30
CA ALA A 39 -4.12 17.71 -7.49
C ALA A 39 -3.88 18.18 -8.94
N ASP A 40 -3.23 17.37 -9.77
CA ASP A 40 -3.08 17.62 -11.21
C ASP A 40 -4.41 17.47 -11.99
N ALA A 41 -5.43 16.81 -11.41
CA ALA A 41 -6.75 16.74 -12.03
C ALA A 41 -7.46 18.10 -11.93
N ILE A 42 -8.07 18.53 -13.03
CA ILE A 42 -8.78 19.80 -13.13
C ILE A 42 -10.27 19.62 -13.38
N ALA A 43 -11.04 20.71 -13.27
CA ALA A 43 -12.50 20.67 -13.39
C ALA A 43 -13.02 20.17 -14.76
N ASP A 44 -12.23 20.31 -15.82
CA ASP A 44 -12.59 19.86 -17.18
C ASP A 44 -12.23 18.38 -17.43
N ASP A 45 -11.52 17.72 -16.51
CA ASP A 45 -11.21 16.30 -16.61
C ASP A 45 -12.43 15.41 -16.28
N PRO A 46 -12.43 14.14 -16.72
CA PRO A 46 -13.43 13.18 -16.25
C PRO A 46 -13.44 13.06 -14.73
N ALA A 47 -14.60 12.83 -14.13
CA ALA A 47 -14.75 12.68 -12.67
C ALA A 47 -13.87 11.55 -12.06
N SER A 48 -13.38 10.61 -12.87
CA SER A 48 -12.48 9.55 -12.45
C SER A 48 -10.99 9.91 -12.49
N ALA A 49 -10.63 11.09 -13.01
CA ALA A 49 -9.25 11.48 -13.28
C ALA A 49 -8.38 11.47 -12.02
N GLU A 50 -8.84 12.08 -10.91
CA GLU A 50 -8.11 12.07 -9.65
C GLU A 50 -7.78 10.63 -9.18
N GLY A 51 -8.76 9.73 -9.26
CA GLY A 51 -8.60 8.32 -8.89
C GLY A 51 -7.60 7.59 -9.81
N LEU A 52 -7.68 7.84 -11.10
CA LEU A 52 -6.78 7.24 -12.09
C LEU A 52 -5.34 7.74 -11.92
N LEU A 53 -5.15 9.04 -11.72
CA LEU A 53 -3.83 9.64 -11.48
C LEU A 53 -3.23 9.11 -10.18
N ALA A 54 -4.01 9.04 -9.09
CA ALA A 54 -3.56 8.42 -7.85
C ALA A 54 -3.08 6.97 -8.06
N TYR A 55 -3.82 6.17 -8.83
CA TYR A 55 -3.44 4.80 -9.15
C TYR A 55 -2.15 4.71 -9.98
N ILE A 56 -2.05 5.48 -11.07
CA ILE A 56 -0.90 5.49 -11.96
C ILE A 56 0.36 5.88 -11.19
N TYR A 57 0.31 7.01 -10.48
CA TYR A 57 1.46 7.56 -9.78
C TYR A 57 1.78 6.81 -8.49
N GLY A 58 0.77 6.39 -7.72
CA GLY A 58 0.97 5.56 -6.53
C GLY A 58 1.65 4.24 -6.87
N THR A 59 1.20 3.55 -7.93
CA THR A 59 1.85 2.33 -8.40
C THR A 59 3.27 2.60 -8.89
N ARG A 60 3.50 3.70 -9.62
CA ARG A 60 4.82 4.11 -10.11
C ARG A 60 5.79 4.36 -8.96
N TYR A 61 5.40 5.15 -7.97
CA TYR A 61 6.25 5.54 -6.85
C TYR A 61 6.55 4.36 -5.92
N VAL A 62 5.56 3.50 -5.63
CA VAL A 62 5.81 2.21 -4.94
C VAL A 62 6.83 1.39 -5.73
N ARG A 63 6.66 1.27 -7.05
CA ARG A 63 7.63 0.54 -7.89
C ARG A 63 9.02 1.12 -7.85
N GLN A 64 9.16 2.43 -7.97
CA GLN A 64 10.46 3.09 -7.92
C GLN A 64 11.14 2.88 -6.57
N LEU A 65 10.41 3.11 -5.46
CA LEU A 65 10.92 2.91 -4.11
C LEU A 65 11.47 1.50 -3.90
N PHE A 66 10.66 0.48 -4.18
CA PHE A 66 11.06 -0.90 -3.93
C PHE A 66 12.10 -1.41 -4.94
N ARG A 67 12.08 -0.97 -6.20
CA ARG A 67 13.11 -1.33 -7.18
C ARG A 67 14.47 -0.76 -6.85
N ALA A 68 14.54 0.43 -6.23
CA ALA A 68 15.79 1.02 -5.79
C ALA A 68 16.53 0.15 -4.77
N ILE A 69 15.80 -0.70 -4.04
CA ILE A 69 16.34 -1.65 -3.05
C ILE A 69 16.30 -3.12 -3.54
N GLY A 70 16.24 -3.33 -4.87
CA GLY A 70 16.41 -4.66 -5.48
C GLY A 70 15.14 -5.49 -5.68
N TRP A 71 13.95 -4.94 -5.42
CA TRP A 71 12.70 -5.62 -5.77
C TRP A 71 12.44 -5.55 -7.28
N VAL A 72 11.53 -6.39 -7.77
CA VAL A 72 11.19 -6.47 -9.19
C VAL A 72 9.75 -6.06 -9.45
N ASN A 73 9.51 -5.47 -10.63
CA ASN A 73 8.14 -5.27 -11.12
C ASN A 73 7.45 -6.63 -11.25
N TYR A 74 6.21 -6.69 -10.78
CA TYR A 74 5.41 -7.90 -10.89
C TYR A 74 3.99 -7.55 -11.33
N ARG A 75 3.42 -8.43 -12.15
CA ARG A 75 2.03 -8.36 -12.59
C ARG A 75 1.47 -9.78 -12.66
N GLU A 76 0.36 -9.97 -11.99
CA GLU A 76 -0.38 -11.24 -11.96
C GLU A 76 -1.86 -10.89 -11.97
N ASN A 77 -2.71 -11.64 -12.67
CA ASN A 77 -4.17 -11.41 -12.76
C ASN A 77 -4.60 -9.94 -12.84
N ASN A 78 -3.92 -9.13 -13.65
CA ASN A 78 -4.19 -7.70 -13.82
C ASN A 78 -3.97 -6.79 -12.59
N VAL A 79 -3.23 -7.24 -11.59
CA VAL A 79 -2.77 -6.39 -10.48
C VAL A 79 -1.31 -6.04 -10.68
N GLU A 80 -1.06 -4.74 -10.75
CA GLU A 80 0.29 -4.17 -10.80
C GLU A 80 0.88 -4.13 -9.39
N SER A 81 2.06 -4.71 -9.21
CA SER A 81 2.74 -4.78 -7.91
C SER A 81 4.26 -4.70 -8.07
N VAL A 82 4.95 -4.75 -6.92
CA VAL A 82 6.35 -5.15 -6.79
C VAL A 82 6.44 -6.44 -5.99
N LYS A 83 7.48 -7.23 -6.26
CA LYS A 83 7.76 -8.48 -5.54
C LYS A 83 9.21 -8.50 -5.06
N HIS A 84 9.42 -8.98 -3.84
CA HIS A 84 10.75 -9.29 -3.34
C HIS A 84 11.39 -10.41 -4.20
N PRO A 85 12.68 -10.34 -4.54
CA PRO A 85 13.31 -11.33 -5.43
C PRO A 85 13.31 -12.74 -4.83
N ASP A 86 13.62 -12.85 -3.54
CA ASP A 86 13.86 -14.15 -2.87
C ASP A 86 12.70 -14.62 -1.99
N SER A 87 11.61 -13.85 -1.90
CA SER A 87 10.48 -14.20 -1.05
C SER A 87 9.15 -13.96 -1.76
N PRO A 88 8.06 -14.65 -1.38
CA PRO A 88 6.74 -14.46 -1.96
C PRO A 88 6.04 -13.16 -1.48
N LEU A 89 6.80 -12.19 -0.98
CA LEU A 89 6.31 -10.89 -0.54
C LEU A 89 6.02 -9.98 -1.74
N LYS A 90 4.81 -9.43 -1.79
CA LYS A 90 4.36 -8.50 -2.84
C LYS A 90 3.80 -7.24 -2.18
N VAL A 91 4.00 -6.07 -2.79
CA VAL A 91 3.38 -4.80 -2.38
C VAL A 91 2.59 -4.20 -3.53
N VAL A 92 1.35 -3.79 -3.22
CA VAL A 92 0.37 -3.22 -4.14
C VAL A 92 -0.05 -1.85 -3.62
N TYR A 93 -0.06 -0.83 -4.48
CA TYR A 93 -0.68 0.46 -4.15
C TYR A 93 -2.21 0.35 -4.22
N GLN A 94 -2.92 0.94 -3.26
CA GLN A 94 -4.39 0.99 -3.27
C GLN A 94 -4.91 2.29 -2.67
N SER A 95 -5.78 2.99 -3.40
CA SER A 95 -6.59 4.06 -2.80
C SER A 95 -7.74 3.45 -1.99
N VAL A 96 -7.94 3.94 -0.77
CA VAL A 96 -8.98 3.48 0.16
C VAL A 96 -9.80 4.64 0.69
N ASP A 97 -10.97 4.34 1.25
CA ASP A 97 -11.86 5.32 1.87
C ASP A 97 -11.21 6.01 3.08
N LEU A 98 -10.67 5.24 4.02
CA LEU A 98 -10.04 5.73 5.24
C LEU A 98 -8.94 4.77 5.72
N ALA A 99 -7.70 5.23 5.65
CA ALA A 99 -6.52 4.53 6.16
C ALA A 99 -6.18 4.96 7.60
N ALA A 100 -5.34 4.17 8.28
CA ALA A 100 -4.75 4.44 9.59
C ALA A 100 -5.76 4.82 10.70
N ASP A 101 -6.96 4.25 10.63
CA ASP A 101 -7.98 4.39 11.67
C ASP A 101 -8.11 3.09 12.48
N LYS A 102 -8.15 3.21 13.81
CA LYS A 102 -8.18 2.05 14.72
C LYS A 102 -9.51 1.30 14.70
N LEU A 103 -10.61 1.97 14.38
CA LEU A 103 -11.96 1.42 14.40
C LEU A 103 -12.46 1.06 13.01
N HIS A 104 -12.03 1.81 11.99
CA HIS A 104 -12.40 1.58 10.60
C HIS A 104 -11.43 0.63 9.89
N LYS A 105 -11.99 -0.23 9.04
CA LYS A 105 -11.23 -1.12 8.17
C LYS A 105 -11.22 -0.51 6.76
N PRO A 106 -10.05 -0.18 6.20
CA PRO A 106 -9.98 0.42 4.88
C PRO A 106 -10.76 -0.38 3.85
N GLN A 107 -11.51 0.33 3.01
CA GLN A 107 -12.26 -0.20 1.88
C GLN A 107 -11.72 0.41 0.59
N ALA A 108 -11.52 -0.40 -0.45
CA ALA A 108 -11.09 0.13 -1.74
C ALA A 108 -12.14 1.09 -2.34
N VAL A 109 -11.71 2.26 -2.82
CA VAL A 109 -12.61 3.31 -3.38
C VAL A 109 -13.22 2.89 -4.71
N SER A 110 -12.39 2.37 -5.61
CA SER A 110 -12.85 1.59 -6.75
C SER A 110 -12.86 0.14 -6.30
N GLY A 111 -14.02 -0.51 -6.23
CA GLY A 111 -14.09 -1.94 -5.89
C GLY A 111 -13.01 -2.73 -6.63
N LYS A 112 -12.34 -3.64 -5.93
CA LYS A 112 -11.25 -4.42 -6.50
C LYS A 112 -11.82 -5.30 -7.60
N GLY A 113 -11.17 -5.30 -8.76
CA GLY A 113 -11.55 -6.19 -9.85
C GLY A 113 -11.32 -7.65 -9.46
N SER A 114 -12.06 -8.57 -10.10
CA SER A 114 -11.97 -10.03 -9.88
C SER A 114 -10.56 -10.62 -10.00
N GLY A 115 -9.63 -9.91 -10.64
CA GLY A 115 -8.23 -10.26 -10.71
C GLY A 115 -7.47 -10.12 -9.38
N ALA A 116 -7.74 -9.07 -8.59
CA ALA A 116 -7.13 -8.88 -7.28
C ALA A 116 -7.63 -9.90 -6.26
N ASP A 117 -8.92 -10.23 -6.31
CA ASP A 117 -9.54 -11.28 -5.50
C ASP A 117 -8.78 -12.61 -5.63
N ARG A 118 -8.43 -12.99 -6.87
CA ARG A 118 -7.73 -14.26 -7.15
C ARG A 118 -6.30 -14.29 -6.65
N ILE A 119 -5.52 -13.21 -6.78
CA ILE A 119 -4.12 -13.17 -6.32
C ILE A 119 -4.04 -13.25 -4.81
N ILE A 120 -4.99 -12.61 -4.12
CA ILE A 120 -4.99 -12.59 -2.67
C ILE A 120 -5.52 -13.90 -2.16
N ALA A 121 -6.58 -14.47 -2.75
CA ALA A 121 -7.02 -15.81 -2.43
C ALA A 121 -5.85 -16.81 -2.56
N VAL A 122 -5.10 -16.79 -3.66
CA VAL A 122 -3.95 -17.71 -3.87
C VAL A 122 -2.75 -17.35 -2.98
N GLY A 123 -2.41 -16.07 -2.88
CA GLY A 123 -1.25 -15.58 -2.14
C GLY A 123 -1.42 -15.62 -0.62
N GLN A 124 -2.66 -15.67 -0.13
CA GLN A 124 -3.00 -15.83 1.29
C GLN A 124 -3.47 -17.25 1.62
N ALA A 125 -3.89 -18.08 0.64
CA ALA A 125 -4.27 -19.48 0.87
C ALA A 125 -3.12 -20.34 1.40
N GLY A 126 -1.86 -19.96 1.12
CA GLY A 126 -0.68 -20.62 1.66
C GLY A 126 -0.24 -20.12 3.05
N LEU A 127 -0.95 -19.16 3.65
CA LEU A 127 -0.54 -18.56 4.92
C LEU A 127 -1.11 -19.27 6.15
N PHE A 128 -2.19 -20.05 6.00
CA PHE A 128 -2.78 -20.80 7.10
C PHE A 128 -3.40 -22.11 6.59
N PRO A 129 -2.86 -23.29 6.95
CA PRO A 129 -3.64 -24.52 6.98
C PRO A 129 -4.83 -24.33 7.92
N GLU A 130 -6.02 -24.76 7.50
CA GLU A 130 -7.30 -24.58 8.22
C GLU A 130 -7.26 -25.14 9.66
N GLU A 131 -6.35 -26.09 9.90
CA GLU A 131 -6.14 -26.80 11.17
C GLU A 131 -5.15 -26.10 12.13
N GLU A 132 -4.37 -25.12 11.66
CA GLU A 132 -3.31 -24.45 12.43
C GLU A 132 -3.69 -23.03 12.93
N MET A 133 -4.89 -22.57 12.60
CA MET A 133 -5.42 -21.23 12.93
C MET A 133 -5.46 -20.89 14.43
N SER A 134 -5.40 -21.88 15.32
CA SER A 134 -5.41 -21.64 16.78
C SER A 134 -4.02 -21.63 17.42
N ALA A 135 -3.00 -22.22 16.80
CA ALA A 135 -1.69 -22.43 17.41
C ALA A 135 -0.59 -21.48 16.88
N VAL A 136 -0.70 -21.01 15.63
CA VAL A 136 0.30 -20.13 14.99
C VAL A 136 0.14 -18.65 15.38
N ARG A 137 -0.97 -18.31 16.05
CA ARG A 137 -1.44 -16.93 16.23
C ARG A 137 -0.55 -16.04 17.12
N ASP A 138 0.23 -16.62 18.04
CA ASP A 138 1.07 -15.84 18.96
C ASP A 138 2.58 -15.89 18.63
N GLN A 139 3.02 -16.78 17.75
CA GLN A 139 4.46 -16.96 17.42
C GLN A 139 4.80 -16.77 15.92
N GLY A 140 3.84 -16.88 14.98
CA GLY A 140 4.13 -16.88 13.53
C GLY A 140 3.95 -15.55 12.78
N LEU A 141 3.36 -14.51 13.39
CA LEU A 141 3.12 -13.22 12.72
C LEU A 141 4.39 -12.39 12.49
N ALA A 142 5.41 -12.55 13.33
CA ALA A 142 6.70 -11.88 13.19
C ALA A 142 7.54 -12.42 12.01
N GLU A 143 7.12 -13.52 11.39
CA GLU A 143 7.88 -14.22 10.34
C GLU A 143 7.26 -14.12 8.94
N LEU A 144 6.19 -13.33 8.77
CA LEU A 144 5.48 -13.23 7.50
C LEU A 144 6.31 -12.45 6.45
N ARG A 145 7.29 -13.13 5.84
CA ARG A 145 8.03 -12.75 4.62
C ARG A 145 7.29 -13.16 3.34
N THR A 146 5.97 -13.19 3.41
CA THR A 146 5.08 -13.76 2.41
C THR A 146 3.76 -12.99 2.35
N GLY A 147 3.05 -13.11 1.25
CA GLY A 147 1.73 -12.50 1.06
C GLY A 147 1.75 -11.21 0.23
N VAL A 148 0.53 -10.75 -0.07
CA VAL A 148 0.24 -9.53 -0.84
C VAL A 148 -0.15 -8.42 0.13
N TRP A 149 0.76 -7.47 0.31
CA TRP A 149 0.57 -6.30 1.14
C TRP A 149 0.01 -5.13 0.32
N PHE A 150 -0.85 -4.36 0.96
CA PHE A 150 -1.49 -3.20 0.36
C PHE A 150 -0.99 -1.93 1.02
N PHE A 151 -0.30 -1.09 0.25
CA PHE A 151 -0.02 0.28 0.63
C PHE A 151 -1.26 1.12 0.35
N CYS A 152 -2.08 1.25 1.39
CA CYS A 152 -3.38 1.91 1.39
C CYS A 152 -3.21 3.41 1.64
N VAL A 153 -3.75 4.25 0.77
CA VAL A 153 -3.72 5.71 0.91
C VAL A 153 -5.14 6.27 0.79
N SER A 154 -5.54 7.11 1.74
CA SER A 154 -6.79 7.88 1.68
C SER A 154 -6.48 9.37 1.68
N VAL A 155 -7.14 10.11 0.79
CA VAL A 155 -7.03 11.57 0.66
C VAL A 155 -8.44 12.14 0.69
N GLN A 156 -8.78 12.88 1.73
CA GLN A 156 -10.07 13.55 1.90
C GLN A 156 -9.84 15.03 2.23
N GLY A 157 -9.71 15.86 1.19
CA GLY A 157 -9.24 17.23 1.36
C GLY A 157 -7.86 17.24 2.04
N ASP A 158 -7.76 17.91 3.18
CA ASP A 158 -6.52 18.01 3.96
C ASP A 158 -6.29 16.82 4.91
N ASP A 159 -7.25 15.89 5.05
CA ASP A 159 -7.05 14.65 5.81
C ASP A 159 -6.44 13.57 4.90
N VAL A 160 -5.11 13.47 4.98
CA VAL A 160 -4.32 12.47 4.27
C VAL A 160 -3.84 11.41 5.26
N ARG A 161 -4.07 10.15 4.93
CA ARG A 161 -3.67 9.02 5.77
C ARG A 161 -3.11 7.88 4.93
N ALA A 162 -2.24 7.08 5.54
CA ALA A 162 -1.64 5.94 4.87
C ALA A 162 -1.31 4.79 5.82
N GLU A 163 -1.48 3.56 5.33
CA GLU A 163 -1.06 2.35 6.04
C GLU A 163 -0.51 1.30 5.06
N LEU A 164 0.39 0.44 5.54
CA LEU A 164 0.82 -0.77 4.86
C LEU A 164 0.19 -1.97 5.55
N SER A 165 -0.70 -2.67 4.86
CA SER A 165 -1.60 -3.64 5.51
C SER A 165 -1.64 -4.99 4.78
N LEU A 166 -1.65 -6.05 5.59
CA LEU A 166 -1.79 -7.42 5.13
C LEU A 166 -3.25 -7.86 5.32
N PRO A 167 -4.03 -7.99 4.23
CA PRO A 167 -5.42 -8.43 4.33
C PRO A 167 -5.51 -9.89 4.76
N SER A 168 -6.53 -10.23 5.55
CA SER A 168 -6.85 -11.62 5.90
C SER A 168 -7.58 -12.37 4.80
N GLY A 169 -8.15 -11.64 3.84
CA GLY A 169 -8.98 -12.17 2.77
C GLY A 169 -9.63 -11.03 1.98
N ILE A 170 -10.13 -11.36 0.78
CA ILE A 170 -10.90 -10.45 -0.07
C ILE A 170 -12.10 -11.19 -0.62
N SER A 171 -13.25 -10.53 -0.55
CA SER A 171 -14.51 -11.03 -1.09
C SER A 171 -15.37 -9.85 -1.54
N GLY A 172 -16.18 -10.07 -2.57
CA GLY A 172 -17.04 -9.03 -3.14
C GLY A 172 -16.25 -7.80 -3.65
N GLY A 173 -14.99 -7.97 -4.06
CA GLY A 173 -14.13 -6.86 -4.47
C GLY A 173 -13.64 -5.97 -3.32
N ASN A 174 -13.71 -6.40 -2.06
CA ASN A 174 -13.17 -5.63 -0.95
C ASN A 174 -12.51 -6.47 0.16
N PHE A 175 -11.80 -5.78 1.06
CA PHE A 175 -11.12 -6.40 2.18
C PHE A 175 -12.10 -6.95 3.21
N GLU A 176 -12.02 -8.23 3.53
CA GLU A 176 -12.84 -8.84 4.61
C GLU A 176 -12.32 -8.43 6.00
N GLY A 177 -10.99 -8.33 6.11
CA GLY A 177 -10.27 -7.99 7.33
C GLY A 177 -8.77 -7.92 7.08
N PHE A 178 -8.02 -7.77 8.16
CA PHE A 178 -6.56 -7.64 8.13
C PHE A 178 -5.92 -8.56 9.17
N ILE A 179 -4.77 -9.11 8.82
CA ILE A 179 -3.90 -9.86 9.73
C ILE A 179 -3.03 -8.85 10.50
N GLU A 180 -2.43 -7.92 9.76
CA GLU A 180 -1.56 -6.87 10.28
C GLU A 180 -1.81 -5.54 9.55
N ARG A 181 -1.74 -4.44 10.29
CA ARG A 181 -1.84 -3.07 9.76
C ARG A 181 -0.72 -2.22 10.35
N ILE A 182 0.09 -1.60 9.51
CA ILE A 182 1.21 -0.75 9.89
C ILE A 182 0.83 0.69 9.54
N PHE A 183 0.55 1.52 10.54
CA PHE A 183 0.13 2.90 10.32
C PHE A 183 1.34 3.76 9.97
N ILE A 184 1.32 4.33 8.77
CA ILE A 184 2.39 5.17 8.24
C ILE A 184 2.11 6.63 8.52
N LEU A 185 0.85 7.04 8.32
CA LEU A 185 0.40 8.42 8.50
C LEU A 185 -1.03 8.40 9.06
N GLY A 186 -1.17 8.83 10.31
CA GLY A 186 -2.44 8.92 11.02
C GLY A 186 -3.20 10.22 10.76
N GLY A 187 -4.45 10.29 11.26
CA GLY A 187 -5.27 11.49 11.16
C GLY A 187 -4.65 12.69 11.88
N GLY A 188 -4.59 13.83 11.20
CA GLY A 188 -4.00 15.06 11.72
C GLY A 188 -2.46 15.09 11.72
N GLU A 189 -1.79 14.05 11.20
CA GLU A 189 -0.33 14.02 11.04
C GLU A 189 0.13 14.63 9.72
N TRP A 190 -0.80 14.90 8.79
CA TRP A 190 -0.47 15.53 7.52
C TRP A 190 0.01 16.98 7.76
N PRO A 191 1.20 17.37 7.26
CA PRO A 191 1.73 18.70 7.53
C PRO A 191 0.88 19.78 6.86
N ALA A 192 0.55 20.85 7.60
CA ALA A 192 -0.14 22.02 7.05
C ALA A 192 0.66 22.71 5.93
N ASP A 193 1.99 22.68 6.02
CA ASP A 193 2.91 23.25 5.04
C ASP A 193 3.25 22.28 3.89
N ALA A 194 2.55 21.15 3.77
CA ALA A 194 2.66 20.25 2.61
C ALA A 194 2.03 20.86 1.34
N ILE A 195 1.91 22.19 1.29
CA ILE A 195 1.65 22.96 0.08
C ILE A 195 2.68 22.50 -0.94
N LEU A 196 2.16 22.07 -2.09
CA LEU A 196 2.90 21.63 -3.25
C LEU A 196 3.90 22.72 -3.61
N ASP A 197 5.13 22.59 -3.14
CA ASP A 197 6.20 23.45 -3.59
C ASP A 197 6.37 23.17 -5.09
N SER A 198 6.01 24.17 -5.91
CA SER A 198 6.19 24.13 -7.35
C SER A 198 7.67 24.05 -7.72
N ASP A 199 8.55 24.38 -6.76
CA ASP A 199 10.00 24.23 -6.83
C ASP A 199 10.42 22.88 -6.25
N ARG A 200 10.02 21.79 -6.90
CA ARG A 200 10.71 20.51 -6.68
C ARG A 200 12.19 20.72 -7.06
N PRO A 201 13.18 20.40 -6.22
CA PRO A 201 14.48 20.00 -6.74
C PRO A 201 14.20 18.76 -7.60
N ASP A 202 14.61 18.80 -8.87
CA ASP A 202 14.41 17.79 -9.91
C ASP A 202 14.05 16.42 -9.32
N GLY A 203 12.75 16.09 -9.38
CA GLY A 203 12.24 14.89 -8.72
C GLY A 203 13.09 13.69 -9.11
N ILE A 204 13.61 12.95 -8.12
CA ILE A 204 14.56 11.83 -8.24
C ILE A 204 14.99 11.61 -9.69
N GLU A 205 16.10 12.24 -10.10
CA GLU A 205 16.67 12.08 -11.43
C GLU A 205 16.83 10.58 -11.72
N PHE A 206 15.96 10.06 -12.57
CA PHE A 206 15.93 8.65 -12.92
C PHE A 206 15.90 8.55 -14.43
N GLU A 207 16.90 7.89 -15.00
CA GLU A 207 16.86 7.57 -16.43
C GLU A 207 15.74 6.57 -16.70
N PRO A 208 14.68 6.94 -17.44
CA PRO A 208 13.64 6.00 -17.78
C PRO A 208 14.25 4.91 -18.66
N ALA A 209 14.20 3.67 -18.20
CA ALA A 209 14.49 2.51 -19.05
C ALA A 209 13.41 2.44 -20.14
N VAL A 210 13.70 3.00 -21.32
CA VAL A 210 12.81 2.97 -22.48
C VAL A 210 12.84 1.55 -23.05
N LEU A 211 11.88 0.73 -22.64
CA LEU A 211 11.59 -0.54 -23.28
C LEU A 211 10.71 -0.27 -24.51
N ARG A 212 11.33 -0.27 -25.70
CA ARG A 212 10.56 -0.40 -26.94
C ARG A 212 9.98 -1.81 -26.97
N ARG A 213 8.65 -1.92 -27.05
CA ARG A 213 7.96 -3.18 -27.37
C ARG A 213 7.82 -3.31 -28.88
#